data_AF-A0A2W1AMN6-F1
#
_entry.id   AF-A0A2W1AMN6-F1
#
_cell.length_a   1.000
_cell.length_b   1.000
_cell.length_c   1.000
_cell.angle_alpha   90.00
_cell.angle_beta   90.00
_cell.angle_gamma   90.00
#
_symmetry.space_group_name_H-M   'P 1'
#
loop_
_entity.id
_entity.type
_entity.pdbx_description
1 polymer ?
#
loop_
_entity_poly.entity_id
_entity_poly.type
_entity_poly.pdbx_seq_one_letter_code
_entity_poly.pdbx_strand_id
1 'polypeptide(L)'
;MALREPPISVLDCLDRWDAREILVLEDRLHPGLRGACNLVDGRWLIILNRDDVPSQARFTLAHELGHIVLGDLSTAARGVDSAEREALCDRFAVELLLPASALRYAWHGRPEELALAERFQVTRRALRRRLRELGLR
;
A
#
# COMPACT_ATOMS: atom_id res chain seq x y z
N MET A 1 7.96 -17.64 -6.59
CA MET A 1 7.94 -16.35 -5.88
C MET A 1 7.93 -16.64 -4.39
N ALA A 2 9.03 -16.38 -3.67
CA ALA A 2 9.11 -16.68 -2.23
C ALA A 2 8.04 -15.91 -1.45
N LEU A 3 7.42 -16.55 -0.46
CA LEU A 3 6.50 -15.89 0.47
C LEU A 3 7.27 -14.80 1.22
N ARG A 4 6.96 -13.52 0.98
CA ARG A 4 7.46 -12.45 1.85
C ARG A 4 6.69 -12.53 3.16
N GLU A 5 7.40 -12.64 4.27
CA GLU A 5 6.76 -12.68 5.58
C GLU A 5 6.18 -11.29 5.92
N PRO A 6 4.94 -11.22 6.41
CA PRO A 6 4.37 -10.00 6.92
C PRO A 6 5.02 -9.59 8.26
N PRO A 7 5.15 -8.28 8.53
CA PRO A 7 4.71 -7.17 7.69
C PRO A 7 5.70 -6.92 6.53
N ILE A 8 5.18 -6.74 5.32
CA ILE A 8 6.00 -6.31 4.18
C ILE A 8 6.42 -4.86 4.40
N SER A 9 7.72 -4.59 4.45
CA SER A 9 8.25 -3.23 4.47
C SER A 9 8.04 -2.58 3.11
N VAL A 10 7.27 -1.49 3.07
CA VAL A 10 7.05 -0.72 1.82
C VAL A 10 8.34 0.00 1.43
N LEU A 11 9.11 0.48 2.41
CA LEU A 11 10.43 1.09 2.20
C LEU A 11 11.40 0.11 1.54
N ASP A 12 11.46 -1.15 2.00
CA ASP A 12 12.32 -2.17 1.37
C ASP A 12 11.84 -2.51 -0.05
N CYS A 13 10.54 -2.35 -0.34
CA CYS A 13 10.03 -2.51 -1.69
C CYS A 13 10.49 -1.38 -2.61
N LEU A 14 10.54 -0.15 -2.09
CA LEU A 14 11.10 1.01 -2.78
C LEU A 14 12.59 0.77 -3.06
N ASP A 15 13.41 0.50 -2.04
CA ASP A 15 14.87 0.37 -2.19
C ASP A 15 15.30 -0.64 -3.26
N ARG A 16 14.52 -1.71 -3.44
CA ARG A 16 14.78 -2.74 -4.46
C ARG A 16 14.42 -2.33 -5.88
N TRP A 17 13.61 -1.32 -6.07
CA TRP A 17 13.13 -0.86 -7.37
C TRP A 17 14.09 0.15 -8.04
N ASP A 18 15.39 0.10 -7.75
CA ASP A 18 16.32 1.18 -8.11
C ASP A 18 15.77 2.57 -7.74
N ALA A 19 15.07 2.65 -6.60
CA ALA A 19 14.35 3.84 -6.13
C ALA A 19 15.28 4.94 -5.59
N ARG A 20 16.47 5.09 -6.17
CA ARG A 20 17.35 6.25 -5.95
C ARG A 20 16.66 7.57 -6.30
N GLU A 21 15.50 7.49 -6.96
CA GLU A 21 14.67 8.60 -7.37
C GLU A 21 13.40 8.77 -6.54
N ILE A 22 13.11 7.95 -5.51
CA ILE A 22 11.92 8.12 -4.66
C ILE A 22 12.33 8.62 -3.27
N LEU A 23 11.89 9.82 -2.91
CA LEU A 23 12.03 10.39 -1.57
C LEU A 23 10.71 10.28 -0.82
N VAL A 24 10.77 9.83 0.44
CA VAL A 24 9.60 9.76 1.32
C VAL A 24 9.80 10.74 2.47
N LEU A 25 8.85 11.65 2.65
CA LEU A 25 8.84 12.63 3.73
C LEU A 25 7.53 12.57 4.50
N GLU A 26 7.57 13.02 5.75
CA GLU A 26 6.38 13.25 6.56
C GLU A 26 6.24 14.75 6.84
N ASP A 27 5.04 15.30 6.64
CA ASP A 27 4.73 16.69 6.98
C ASP A 27 3.28 16.82 7.48
N ARG A 28 2.94 17.96 8.08
CA ARG A 28 1.56 18.28 8.47
C ARG A 28 0.80 18.72 7.23
N LEU A 29 -0.06 17.84 6.73
CA LEU A 29 -0.93 18.12 5.57
C LEU A 29 -2.29 18.67 6.02
N HIS A 30 -3.03 19.23 5.07
CA HIS A 30 -4.43 19.61 5.28
C HIS A 30 -5.23 18.41 5.80
N PRO A 31 -6.21 18.56 6.73
CA PRO A 31 -6.91 17.43 7.36
C PRO A 31 -7.63 16.47 6.40
N GLY A 32 -7.96 16.95 5.19
CA GLY A 32 -8.54 16.13 4.12
C GLY A 32 -7.54 15.34 3.28
N LEU A 33 -6.23 15.50 3.51
CA LEU A 33 -5.16 14.85 2.76
C LEU A 33 -4.39 13.90 3.68
N ARG A 34 -4.26 12.65 3.24
CA ARG A 34 -3.49 11.60 3.93
C ARG A 34 -2.06 11.51 3.40
N GLY A 35 -1.89 11.75 2.11
CA GLY A 35 -0.60 11.81 1.43
C GLY A 35 -0.74 12.32 0.01
N ALA A 36 0.38 12.43 -0.67
CA ALA A 36 0.45 12.74 -2.09
C ALA A 36 1.80 12.29 -2.66
N CYS A 37 1.83 11.92 -3.95
CA CYS A 37 3.06 11.78 -4.72
C CYS A 37 3.17 12.82 -5.85
N ASN A 38 4.37 13.32 -6.11
CA ASN A 38 4.66 14.21 -7.24
C ASN A 38 6.07 13.95 -7.80
N LEU A 39 6.28 14.25 -9.08
CA LEU A 39 7.61 14.24 -9.70
C LEU A 39 8.22 15.66 -9.62
N VAL A 40 9.39 15.79 -8.99
CA VAL A 40 10.10 17.06 -8.78
C VAL A 40 11.56 16.87 -9.20
N ASP A 41 12.04 17.67 -10.17
CA ASP A 41 13.41 17.61 -10.70
C ASP A 41 13.88 16.19 -11.07
N GLY A 42 12.99 15.41 -11.69
CA GLY A 42 13.27 14.03 -12.10
C GLY A 42 13.26 13.01 -10.96
N ARG A 43 12.82 13.37 -9.76
CA ARG A 43 12.68 12.48 -8.61
C ARG A 43 11.25 12.46 -8.10
N TRP A 44 10.73 11.28 -7.84
CA TRP A 44 9.46 11.12 -7.17
C TRP A 44 9.58 11.51 -5.69
N LEU A 45 8.61 12.26 -5.21
CA LEU A 45 8.45 12.64 -3.83
C LEU A 45 7.10 12.13 -3.35
N ILE A 46 7.11 11.29 -2.32
CA ILE A 46 5.92 10.90 -1.56
C ILE A 46 5.93 11.70 -0.25
N ILE A 47 4.84 12.41 0.04
CA ILE A 47 4.62 13.10 1.31
C ILE A 47 3.48 12.41 2.04
N LEU A 48 3.71 12.01 3.28
CA LEU A 48 2.70 11.43 4.16
C LEU A 48 2.26 12.45 5.21
N ASN A 49 0.99 12.38 5.62
CA ASN A 49 0.50 13.18 6.72
C ASN A 49 1.05 12.64 8.05
N ARG A 50 1.88 13.44 8.71
CA ARG A 50 2.54 13.08 9.99
C ARG A 50 1.57 12.85 11.16
N ASP A 51 0.33 13.31 11.04
CA ASP A 51 -0.68 13.13 12.09
C ASP A 51 -1.45 11.80 11.94
N ASP A 52 -1.21 11.04 10.86
CA ASP A 52 -1.83 9.73 10.66
C ASP A 52 -1.21 8.67 11.58
N VAL A 53 -2.04 7.75 12.06
CA VAL A 53 -1.55 6.59 12.82
C VAL A 53 -0.70 5.68 11.91
N PRO A 54 0.29 4.95 12.44
CA PRO A 54 1.27 4.22 11.62
C PRO A 54 0.67 3.26 10.59
N SER A 55 -0.42 2.57 10.92
CA SER A 55 -1.09 1.65 9.98
C SER A 55 -1.78 2.36 8.81
N GLN A 56 -2.24 3.60 9.02
CA GLN A 56 -2.81 4.44 7.98
C GLN A 56 -1.71 5.04 7.12
N ALA A 57 -0.67 5.61 7.73
CA ALA A 57 0.50 6.12 7.00
C ALA A 57 1.15 5.04 6.12
N ARG A 58 1.26 3.81 6.63
CA ARG A 58 1.77 2.66 5.87
C ARG A 58 0.87 2.28 4.69
N PHE A 59 -0.44 2.36 4.84
CA PHE A 59 -1.37 2.16 3.73
C PHE A 59 -1.25 3.27 2.70
N THR A 60 -1.23 4.53 3.13
CA THR A 60 -1.03 5.70 2.27
C THR A 60 0.28 5.58 1.50
N LEU A 61 1.40 5.22 2.13
CA LEU A 61 2.67 5.02 1.45
C LEU A 61 2.58 3.95 0.36
N ALA A 62 1.91 2.83 0.63
CA ALA A 62 1.69 1.80 -0.38
C ALA A 62 0.75 2.27 -1.51
N HIS A 63 -0.22 3.14 -1.20
CA HIS A 63 -1.13 3.75 -2.17
C HIS A 63 -0.41 4.71 -3.11
N GLU A 64 0.36 5.65 -2.56
CA GLU A 64 1.17 6.60 -3.34
C GLU A 64 2.24 5.89 -4.15
N LEU A 65 2.83 4.80 -3.63
CA LEU A 65 3.68 3.93 -4.43
C LEU A 65 2.91 3.29 -5.60
N GLY A 66 1.66 2.89 -5.38
CA GLY A 66 0.76 2.44 -6.44
C GLY A 66 0.58 3.48 -7.52
N HIS A 67 0.42 4.76 -7.17
CA HIS A 67 0.34 5.87 -8.14
C HIS A 67 1.59 5.98 -9.00
N ILE A 68 2.78 5.79 -8.43
CA ILE A 68 4.04 5.82 -9.19
C ILE A 68 4.16 4.60 -10.10
N VAL A 69 4.02 3.39 -9.55
CA VAL A 69 4.12 2.11 -10.30
C VAL A 69 3.10 2.05 -11.43
N LEU A 70 1.84 2.32 -11.12
CA LEU A 70 0.75 2.22 -12.07
C LEU A 70 0.67 3.45 -12.98
N GLY A 71 1.14 4.61 -12.50
CA GLY A 71 1.26 5.84 -13.27
C GLY A 71 2.20 5.67 -14.46
N ASP A 72 3.40 5.14 -14.21
CA ASP A 72 4.36 4.78 -15.27
C ASP A 72 3.74 3.80 -16.27
N LEU A 73 3.03 2.78 -15.80
CA LEU A 73 2.33 1.81 -16.65
C LEU A 73 1.13 2.44 -17.40
N SER A 74 0.50 3.47 -16.85
CA SER A 74 -0.67 4.15 -17.43
C SER A 74 -0.32 5.24 -18.44
N THR A 75 0.89 5.80 -18.42
CA THR A 75 1.34 6.69 -19.51
C THR A 75 1.38 5.97 -20.86
N ALA A 76 1.56 4.64 -20.86
CA ALA A 76 1.41 3.78 -22.02
C ALA A 76 -0.06 3.48 -22.40
N ALA A 77 -1.02 3.72 -21.50
CA ALA A 77 -2.44 3.45 -21.67
C ALA A 77 -3.27 4.73 -21.40
N ARG A 78 -3.27 5.66 -22.36
CA ARG A 78 -4.13 6.85 -22.34
C ARG A 78 -5.60 6.44 -22.23
N GLY A 79 -6.27 6.74 -21.11
CA GLY A 79 -7.74 6.63 -21.00
C GLY A 79 -8.37 6.19 -19.67
N VAL A 80 -7.60 5.92 -18.61
CA VAL A 80 -8.17 5.52 -17.30
C VAL A 80 -8.74 6.74 -16.56
N ASP A 81 -9.99 6.67 -16.11
CA ASP A 81 -10.64 7.71 -15.29
C ASP A 81 -9.95 7.86 -13.92
N SER A 82 -10.04 9.05 -13.31
CA SER A 82 -9.45 9.34 -12.01
C SER A 82 -9.93 8.37 -10.93
N ALA A 83 -11.23 8.05 -10.90
CA ALA A 83 -11.79 7.13 -9.92
C ALA A 83 -11.28 5.69 -10.08
N GLU A 84 -11.12 5.22 -11.32
CA GLU A 84 -10.57 3.90 -11.62
C GLU A 84 -9.10 3.82 -11.23
N ARG A 85 -8.31 4.87 -11.46
CA ARG A 85 -6.90 4.95 -11.04
C ARG A 85 -6.77 4.85 -9.52
N GLU A 86 -7.56 5.63 -8.78
CA GLU A 86 -7.55 5.56 -7.30
C GLU A 86 -7.93 4.15 -6.81
N ALA A 87 -8.94 3.52 -7.42
CA ALA A 87 -9.34 2.16 -7.07
C ALA A 87 -8.24 1.11 -7.35
N LEU A 88 -7.47 1.30 -8.42
CA LEU A 88 -6.32 0.45 -8.74
C LEU A 88 -5.17 0.66 -7.73
N CYS A 89 -4.92 1.89 -7.30
CA CYS A 89 -3.90 2.19 -6.28
C CYS A 89 -4.29 1.62 -4.90
N ASP A 90 -5.56 1.74 -4.51
CA ASP A 90 -6.12 1.09 -3.33
C ASP A 90 -5.90 -0.43 -3.39
N ARG A 91 -6.19 -1.04 -4.54
CA ARG A 91 -6.02 -2.48 -4.75
C ARG A 91 -4.55 -2.87 -4.70
N PHE A 92 -3.67 -2.09 -5.32
CA PHE A 92 -2.23 -2.28 -5.26
C PHE A 92 -1.73 -2.27 -3.80
N ALA A 93 -2.13 -1.26 -3.03
CA ALA A 93 -1.78 -1.15 -1.62
C ALA A 93 -2.26 -2.37 -0.82
N VAL A 94 -3.51 -2.81 -1.03
CA VAL A 94 -4.05 -4.01 -0.38
C VAL A 94 -3.26 -5.27 -0.77
N GLU A 95 -2.96 -5.50 -2.05
CA GLU A 95 -2.21 -6.67 -2.51
C GLU A 95 -0.77 -6.67 -1.98
N LEU A 96 -0.14 -5.50 -1.89
CA LEU A 96 1.21 -5.35 -1.36
C LEU A 96 1.26 -5.63 0.15
N LEU A 97 0.31 -5.08 0.91
CA LEU A 97 0.30 -5.20 2.37
C LEU A 97 -0.33 -6.50 2.87
N LEU A 98 -1.27 -7.09 2.11
CA LEU A 98 -1.98 -8.33 2.38
C LEU A 98 -1.90 -9.30 1.18
N PRO A 99 -0.70 -9.83 0.84
CA PRO A 99 -0.54 -10.76 -0.27
C PRO A 99 -1.40 -11.99 -0.07
N ALA A 100 -2.09 -12.41 -1.13
CA ALA A 100 -3.02 -13.54 -1.05
C ALA A 100 -2.37 -14.82 -0.53
N SER A 101 -1.13 -15.11 -0.95
CA SER A 101 -0.40 -16.32 -0.54
C SER A 101 -0.03 -16.30 0.95
N ALA A 102 0.54 -15.20 1.44
CA ALA A 102 0.87 -15.02 2.85
C ALA A 102 -0.39 -15.04 3.74
N LEU A 103 -1.47 -14.37 3.30
CA LEU A 103 -2.71 -14.32 4.06
C LEU A 103 -3.42 -15.68 4.09
N ARG A 104 -3.46 -16.41 2.96
CA ARG A 104 -4.00 -17.79 2.92
C ARG A 104 -3.24 -18.73 3.86
N TYR A 105 -1.90 -18.65 3.85
CA TYR A 105 -1.05 -19.45 4.73
C TYR A 105 -1.33 -19.12 6.21
N ALA A 106 -1.36 -17.83 6.56
CA ALA A 106 -1.64 -17.41 7.93
C ALA A 106 -3.09 -17.76 8.38
N TRP A 107 -4.07 -17.68 7.48
CA TRP A 107 -5.47 -18.01 7.78
C TRP A 107 -5.70 -19.51 8.05
N HIS A 108 -4.86 -20.40 7.50
CA HIS A 108 -4.98 -21.84 7.71
C HIS A 108 -4.94 -22.22 9.20
N GLY A 109 -4.18 -21.49 10.01
CA GLY A 109 -4.14 -21.68 11.47
C GLY A 109 -5.38 -21.19 12.23
N ARG A 110 -6.37 -20.62 11.53
CA ARG A 110 -7.55 -19.93 12.09
C ARG A 110 -7.21 -19.01 13.28
N PRO A 111 -6.24 -18.10 13.13
CA PRO A 111 -5.87 -17.19 14.20
C PRO A 111 -7.03 -16.24 14.53
N GLU A 112 -6.96 -15.63 15.71
CA GLU A 112 -7.81 -14.49 16.01
C GLU A 112 -7.55 -13.34 15.03
N GLU A 113 -8.62 -12.71 14.55
CA GLU A 113 -8.54 -11.63 13.56
C GLU A 113 -7.66 -10.46 14.04
N LEU A 114 -7.68 -10.16 15.35
CA LEU A 114 -6.86 -9.09 15.92
C LEU A 114 -5.37 -9.40 15.78
N ALA A 115 -4.94 -10.58 16.22
CA ALA A 115 -3.56 -11.05 16.10
C ALA A 115 -3.10 -11.10 14.62
N LEU A 116 -4.00 -11.48 13.71
CA LEU A 116 -3.70 -11.48 12.28
C LEU A 116 -3.55 -10.06 11.72
N ALA A 117 -4.40 -9.11 12.15
CA ALA A 117 -4.29 -7.71 11.73
C ALA A 117 -2.99 -7.07 12.24
N GLU A 118 -2.60 -7.38 13.48
CA GLU A 118 -1.33 -6.95 14.08
C GLU A 118 -0.12 -7.52 13.33
N ARG A 119 -0.13 -8.82 13.00
CA ARG A 119 0.92 -9.48 12.22
C ARG A 119 1.14 -8.82 10.86
N PHE A 120 0.08 -8.43 10.18
CA PHE A 120 0.17 -7.76 8.87
C PHE A 120 0.31 -6.23 8.98
N GLN A 121 0.22 -5.68 10.20
CA GLN A 121 0.23 -4.24 10.48
C GLN A 121 -0.79 -3.47 9.63
N VAL A 122 -2.02 -3.97 9.60
CA VAL A 122 -3.16 -3.35 8.90
C VAL A 122 -4.31 -3.13 9.86
N THR A 123 -5.26 -2.26 9.47
CA THR A 123 -6.51 -2.14 10.22
C THR A 123 -7.34 -3.43 10.10
N ARG A 124 -8.11 -3.77 11.14
CA ARG A 124 -9.07 -4.90 11.11
C ARG A 124 -10.05 -4.80 9.94
N ARG A 125 -10.45 -3.58 9.59
CA ARG A 125 -11.35 -3.30 8.44
C ARG A 125 -10.71 -3.75 7.12
N ALA A 126 -9.44 -3.41 6.88
CA ALA A 126 -8.72 -3.80 5.68
C ALA A 126 -8.53 -5.33 5.62
N LEU A 127 -8.13 -5.95 6.73
CA LEU A 127 -8.01 -7.41 6.82
C LEU A 127 -9.34 -8.10 6.49
N ARG A 128 -10.44 -7.72 7.13
CA ARG A 128 -11.76 -8.31 6.89
C ARG A 128 -12.22 -8.20 5.45
N ARG A 129 -12.02 -7.02 4.84
CA ARG A 129 -12.33 -6.80 3.42
C ARG A 129 -11.56 -7.80 2.56
N ARG A 130 -10.26 -7.92 2.82
CA ARG A 130 -9.38 -8.80 2.06
C ARG A 130 -9.69 -10.29 2.25
N LEU A 131 -10.00 -10.72 3.46
CA LEU A 131 -10.45 -12.10 3.74
C LEU A 131 -11.70 -12.44 2.92
N ARG A 132 -12.71 -11.55 2.90
CA ARG A 132 -13.91 -11.72 2.07
C ARG A 132 -13.60 -11.80 0.58
N GLU A 133 -12.75 -10.92 0.07
CA GLU A 133 -12.31 -10.92 -1.33
C GLU A 133 -11.63 -12.25 -1.73
N LEU A 134 -10.88 -12.86 -0.81
CA LEU A 134 -10.18 -14.13 -1.05
C LEU A 134 -11.03 -15.38 -0.78
N GLY A 135 -12.28 -15.20 -0.30
CA GLY A 135 -13.16 -16.30 0.09
C GLY A 135 -12.74 -17.00 1.38
N LEU A 136 -11.96 -16.34 2.23
CA LEU A 136 -11.49 -16.86 3.52
C LEU A 136 -12.51 -16.46 4.59
N ARG A 137 -13.25 -17.46 5.09
CA ARG A 137 -14.29 -17.32 6.13
C ARG A 137 -13.88 -18.08 7.38
#